data_AF-A0A251NYD0-F1
#
_entry.id   AF-A0A251NYD0-F1
#
_cell.length_a   1.000
_cell.length_b   1.000
_cell.length_c   1.000
_cell.angle_alpha   90.00
_cell.angle_beta   90.00
_cell.angle_gamma   90.00
#
_symmetry.space_group_name_H-M   'P 1'
#
loop_
_entity.id
_entity.type
_entity.pdbx_description
1 polymer ?
#
loop_
_entity_poly.entity_id
_entity_poly.type
_entity_poly.pdbx_seq_one_letter_code
_entity_poly.pdbx_strand_id
1 'polypeptide(L)'
;MELLQWWLLAKPQTAKRAIERVEHRLSKDGWPEYYDGKAGRYVRKQARKYQTWSISGYLVAKLMIENPTNLSLIPLEEDKKIAKPRLTRFTSF
;
A
#
# COMPACT_ATOMS: atom_id res chain seq x y z
N MET A 1 4.39 14.00 10.19
CA MET A 1 5.07 12.69 10.05
C MET A 1 4.59 11.64 11.06
N GLU A 2 3.87 11.98 12.13
CA GLU A 2 3.34 10.97 13.08
C GLU A 2 2.09 10.19 12.60
N LEU A 3 1.28 10.76 11.69
CA LEU A 3 0.00 10.16 11.27
C LEU A 3 0.15 8.88 10.45
N LEU A 4 1.23 8.74 9.68
CA LEU A 4 1.49 7.55 8.85
C LEU A 4 1.98 6.37 9.71
N GLN A 5 2.78 6.67 10.75
CA GLN A 5 3.31 5.68 11.70
C GLN A 5 2.21 5.18 12.63
N TRP A 6 1.30 6.05 13.07
CA TRP A 6 0.08 5.65 13.77
C TRP A 6 -0.80 4.73 12.92
N TRP A 7 -0.90 4.94 11.61
CA TRP A 7 -1.72 4.09 10.73
C TRP A 7 -1.13 2.68 10.52
N LEU A 8 0.20 2.57 10.44
CA LEU A 8 0.90 1.28 10.34
C LEU A 8 0.93 0.52 11.69
N LEU A 9 0.95 1.21 12.83
CA LEU A 9 0.87 0.62 14.17
C LEU A 9 -0.58 0.33 14.62
N ALA A 10 -1.57 1.06 14.09
CA ALA A 10 -2.94 1.00 14.59
C ALA A 10 -3.75 -0.15 13.97
N LYS A 11 -3.84 -1.21 14.76
CA LYS A 11 -4.97 -2.16 14.80
C LYS A 11 -5.08 -3.02 13.54
N PRO A 12 -4.39 -4.18 13.49
CA PRO A 12 -4.58 -5.18 12.44
C PRO A 12 -6.06 -5.56 12.23
N GLN A 13 -6.91 -5.44 13.26
CA GLN A 13 -8.35 -5.68 13.11
C GLN A 13 -9.05 -4.64 12.22
N THR A 14 -8.62 -3.38 12.23
CA THR A 14 -9.18 -2.32 11.38
C THR A 14 -8.78 -2.55 9.92
N ALA A 15 -7.51 -2.87 9.69
CA ALA A 15 -7.02 -3.21 8.35
C ALA A 15 -7.75 -4.45 7.80
N LYS A 16 -7.94 -5.49 8.64
CA LYS A 16 -8.66 -6.71 8.26
C LYS A 16 -10.10 -6.41 7.86
N ARG A 17 -10.83 -5.64 8.68
CA ARG A 17 -12.21 -5.20 8.37
C ARG A 17 -12.28 -4.36 7.09
N ALA A 18 -11.27 -3.52 6.83
CA ALA A 18 -11.21 -2.73 5.61
C ALA A 18 -11.03 -3.62 4.38
N ILE A 19 -10.10 -4.58 4.42
CA ILE A 19 -9.88 -5.54 3.33
C ILE A 19 -11.14 -6.38 3.07
N GLU A 20 -11.76 -6.96 4.11
CA GLU A 20 -12.98 -7.76 3.98
C GLU A 20 -14.11 -6.99 3.28
N ARG A 21 -14.28 -5.70 3.63
CA ARG A 21 -15.30 -4.85 3.03
C ARG A 21 -15.00 -4.50 1.57
N VAL A 22 -13.73 -4.32 1.23
CA VAL A 22 -13.28 -3.92 -0.10
C VAL A 22 -13.23 -5.12 -1.05
N GLU A 23 -12.85 -6.31 -0.58
CA GLU A 23 -12.75 -7.55 -1.36
C GLU A 23 -14.06 -7.90 -2.08
N HIS A 24 -15.17 -7.89 -1.33
CA HIS A 24 -16.49 -8.20 -1.88
C HIS A 24 -16.94 -7.19 -2.95
N ARG A 25 -16.48 -5.93 -2.86
CA ARG A 25 -16.82 -4.88 -3.84
C ARG A 25 -15.90 -4.88 -5.05
N LEU A 26 -14.59 -4.92 -4.85
CA LEU A 26 -13.59 -4.90 -5.92
C LEU A 26 -13.81 -6.01 -6.94
N SER A 27 -14.09 -7.23 -6.45
CA SER A 27 -14.34 -8.38 -7.32
C SER A 27 -15.59 -8.18 -8.20
N LYS A 28 -16.69 -7.70 -7.60
CA LYS A 28 -17.95 -7.43 -8.33
C LYS A 28 -17.84 -6.28 -9.32
N ASP A 29 -17.07 -5.25 -8.97
CA ASP A 29 -16.88 -4.05 -9.79
C ASP A 29 -15.83 -4.23 -10.90
N GLY A 30 -15.15 -5.38 -10.94
CA GLY A 30 -14.13 -5.70 -11.94
C GLY A 30 -12.82 -4.95 -11.72
N TRP A 31 -12.39 -4.80 -10.46
CA TRP A 31 -11.12 -4.18 -10.07
C TRP A 31 -10.91 -2.78 -10.70
N PRO A 32 -11.78 -1.81 -10.38
CA PRO A 32 -11.71 -0.48 -10.95
C PRO A 32 -10.43 0.26 -10.51
N GLU A 33 -9.99 1.18 -11.36
CA GLU A 33 -8.85 2.05 -11.10
C GLU A 33 -9.08 2.99 -9.91
N TYR A 34 -10.29 3.55 -9.77
CA TYR A 34 -10.66 4.41 -8.65
C TYR A 34 -12.19 4.47 -8.46
N TYR A 35 -12.60 4.80 -7.24
CA TYR A 35 -13.99 5.07 -6.86
C TYR A 35 -14.22 6.58 -6.69
N ASP A 36 -15.45 7.03 -6.90
CA ASP A 36 -15.91 8.42 -6.79
C ASP A 36 -16.95 8.61 -5.68
N GLY A 37 -17.18 9.87 -5.32
CA GLY A 37 -18.08 10.34 -4.27
C GLY A 37 -17.43 10.38 -2.88
N LYS A 38 -18.00 11.20 -1.98
CA LYS A 38 -17.48 11.43 -0.60
C LYS A 38 -17.25 10.14 0.21
N ALA A 39 -17.96 9.06 -0.13
CA ALA A 39 -17.86 7.77 0.53
C ALA A 39 -17.32 6.63 -0.38
N GLY A 40 -16.79 6.95 -1.57
CA GLY A 40 -16.23 5.95 -2.50
C GLY A 40 -17.24 4.87 -2.94
N ARG A 41 -18.51 5.25 -3.10
CA ARG A 41 -19.59 4.29 -3.39
C ARG A 41 -19.76 4.01 -4.87
N TYR A 42 -19.28 4.89 -5.73
CA TYR A 42 -19.53 4.79 -7.18
C TYR A 42 -18.23 4.46 -7.90
N VAL A 43 -18.25 3.52 -8.83
CA VAL A 43 -17.15 3.37 -9.79
C VAL A 43 -17.26 4.53 -10.77
N ARG A 44 -16.19 5.31 -10.98
CA ARG A 44 -16.29 6.41 -11.96
C ARG A 44 -16.56 5.83 -13.34
N LYS A 45 -17.42 6.49 -14.12
CA LYS A 45 -17.75 6.10 -15.50
C LYS A 45 -16.52 5.90 -16.41
N GLN A 46 -15.42 6.58 -16.12
CA GLN A 46 -14.14 6.49 -16.86
C GLN A 46 -13.09 5.62 -16.15
N ALA A 47 -13.41 4.98 -15.03
CA ALA A 47 -12.46 4.12 -14.35
C ALA A 47 -12.21 2.86 -15.20
N ARG A 48 -10.94 2.58 -15.47
CA ARG A 48 -10.53 1.34 -16.15
C ARG A 48 -10.76 0.15 -15.23
N LYS A 49 -11.19 -0.98 -15.80
CA LYS A 49 -11.37 -2.24 -15.09
C LYS A 49 -10.08 -3.07 -15.14
N TYR A 50 -9.91 -3.98 -14.18
CA TYR A 50 -8.77 -4.89 -14.08
C TYR A 50 -7.42 -4.17 -14.00
N GLN A 51 -7.40 -3.05 -13.28
CA GLN A 51 -6.20 -2.24 -13.21
C GLN A 51 -5.16 -2.89 -12.29
N THR A 52 -3.95 -3.06 -12.82
CA THR A 52 -2.86 -3.83 -12.17
C THR A 52 -2.54 -3.36 -10.76
N TRP A 53 -2.49 -2.04 -10.53
CA TRP A 53 -2.17 -1.49 -9.21
C TRP A 53 -3.29 -1.71 -8.16
N SER A 54 -4.55 -1.82 -8.58
CA SER A 54 -5.70 -2.04 -7.70
C SER A 54 -5.68 -3.49 -7.20
N ILE A 55 -5.41 -4.41 -8.13
CA ILE A 55 -5.22 -5.83 -7.84
C ILE A 55 -3.98 -6.04 -6.98
N SER A 56 -2.84 -5.48 -7.39
CA SER A 56 -1.56 -5.64 -6.68
C SER A 56 -1.62 -5.03 -5.28
N GLY A 57 -2.22 -3.84 -5.12
CA GLY A 57 -2.39 -3.19 -3.82
C GLY A 57 -3.24 -4.02 -2.86
N TYR A 58 -4.33 -4.61 -3.36
CA TYR A 58 -5.14 -5.54 -2.57
C TYR A 58 -4.34 -6.77 -2.14
N LEU A 59 -3.59 -7.39 -3.05
CA LEU A 59 -2.77 -8.58 -2.74
C LEU A 59 -1.69 -8.28 -1.70
N VAL A 60 -0.95 -7.18 -1.88
CA VAL A 60 0.07 -6.74 -0.92
C VAL A 60 -0.54 -6.49 0.45
N ALA A 61 -1.67 -5.78 0.51
CA ALA A 61 -2.36 -5.52 1.77
C ALA A 61 -2.81 -6.82 2.46
N LYS A 62 -3.32 -7.79 1.69
CA LYS A 62 -3.72 -9.10 2.22
C LYS A 62 -2.54 -9.87 2.80
N LEU A 63 -1.42 -9.93 2.06
CA LEU A 63 -0.19 -10.58 2.50
C LEU A 63 0.40 -9.93 3.76
N MET A 64 0.31 -8.61 3.90
CA MET A 64 0.76 -7.90 5.10
C MET A 64 -0.07 -8.24 6.35
N ILE A 65 -1.39 -8.39 6.19
CA ILE A 65 -2.27 -8.76 7.30
C ILE A 65 -2.10 -10.23 7.68
N GLU A 66 -1.92 -11.11 6.70
CA GLU A 66 -1.71 -12.54 6.91
C GLU A 66 -0.39 -12.82 7.62
N ASN A 67 0.68 -12.12 7.24
CA ASN A 67 1.98 -12.26 7.89
C ASN A 67 2.63 -10.90 8.18
N PRO A 68 2.64 -10.45 9.45
CA PRO A 68 3.24 -9.19 9.86
C PRO A 68 4.74 -9.09 9.55
N THR A 69 5.46 -10.21 9.38
CA THR A 69 6.88 -10.16 9.01
C THR A 69 7.09 -9.58 7.61
N ASN A 70 6.06 -9.61 6.75
CA ASN A 70 6.12 -9.02 5.41
C ASN A 70 6.28 -7.49 5.44
N LEU A 71 6.01 -6.83 6.57
CA LEU A 71 6.27 -5.40 6.73
C LEU A 71 7.76 -5.05 6.61
N SER A 72 8.65 -5.99 6.95
CA SER A 72 10.10 -5.82 6.80
C SER A 72 10.58 -5.73 5.34
N LEU A 73 9.74 -6.12 4.37
CA LEU A 73 10.05 -6.03 2.95
C LEU A 73 9.88 -4.61 2.39
N ILE A 74 9.18 -3.72 3.12
CA ILE A 74 9.00 -2.33 2.71
C ILE A 74 10.01 -1.46 3.46
N PRO A 75 11.01 -0.88 2.77
CA PRO A 75 11.98 -0.01 3.41
C PRO A 75 11.25 1.20 3.99
N LEU A 76 11.34 1.39 5.31
CA LEU A 76 10.83 2.60 5.96
C LEU A 76 11.89 3.71 5.81
N GLU A 77 11.46 4.97 5.83
CA GLU A 77 12.37 6.13 5.75
C GLU A 77 13.47 6.11 6.84
N GLU A 78 13.25 5.39 7.94
CA GLU A 78 14.24 5.17 9.01
C GLU A 78 15.43 4.31 8.55
N ASP A 79 15.24 3.36 7.62
CA ASP A 79 16.31 2.56 7.01
C ASP A 79 17.22 3.38 6.08
N LYS A 80 16.72 4.51 5.56
CA LYS A 80 17.49 5.38 4.66
C LYS A 80 18.59 6.16 5.37
N LYS A 81 18.56 6.26 6.70
CA LYS A 81 19.59 6.96 7.49
C LYS A 81 20.93 6.22 7.57
N ILE A 82 21.00 4.96 7.13
CA ILE A 82 22.23 4.16 7.14
C ILE A 82 23.05 4.34 5.85
N ALA A 83 22.44 4.82 4.76
CA ALA A 83 23.15 5.04 3.50
C ALA A 83 23.70 6.48 3.40
N LYS A 84 24.70 6.82 4.22
CA LYS A 84 25.65 7.87 3.82
C LYS A 84 26.71 7.21 2.95
N PRO A 85 26.66 7.30 1.61
CA PRO A 85 27.81 6.85 0.82
C PRO A 85 28.99 7.76 1.17
N ARG A 86 30.06 7.18 1.74
CA ARG A 86 31.37 7.83 1.70
C ARG A 86 31.75 7.93 0.24
N LEU A 87 31.58 9.12 -0.36
CA LEU A 87 32.12 9.43 -1.66
C LEU A 87 33.66 9.31 -1.56
N THR A 88 34.19 8.15 -1.94
CA THR A 88 35.62 7.98 -2.17
C THR A 88 35.88 8.65 -3.51
N ARG A 89 36.47 9.85 -3.50
CA ARG A 89 37.01 10.44 -4.72
C ARG A 89 38.11 9.51 -5.20
N PHE A 90 37.91 8.88 -6.35
CA PHE A 90 39.00 8.26 -7.08
C PHE A 90 39.90 9.40 -7.56
N THR A 91 41.10 9.51 -6.99
CA THR A 91 42.17 10.32 -7.55
C THR A 91 42.83 9.49 -8.65
N SER A 92 42.60 9.87 -9.90
CA SER A 92 43.35 9.37 -11.05
C SER A 92 44.75 9.99 -11.04
N PHE A 93 45.78 9.14 -11.05
CA PHE A 93 47.15 9.46 -11.48
C PHE A 93 47.59 8.40 -12.48
#